data_AF-A0A942EC71-F1
#
_entry.id   AF-A0A942EC71-F1
#
_cell.length_a   1.000
_cell.length_b   1.000
_cell.length_c   1.000
_cell.angle_alpha   90.00
_cell.angle_beta   90.00
_cell.angle_gamma   90.00
#
_symmetry.space_group_name_H-M   'P 1'
#
loop_
_entity.id
_entity.type
_entity.pdbx_description
1 polymer ?
#
loop_
_entity_poly.entity_id
_entity_poly.type
_entity_poly.pdbx_seq_one_letter_code
_entity_poly.pdbx_strand_id
1 'polypeptide(L)'
;MSFVATLISHPTERALSAPLVDMASRLLNATEKRWLSDAIACDLLLAPGLRGSEIEAIAAGLRRELAAERVDLIVQPSEGRAKRLLLADMDSTMIDQECIDELADEVGLKEHVAAITARSMNGEIAFEPALRERVALLKGLEIEVIDRIIASRITLASGGRELVATMREHGAWTALISGGFTAFTSRIAERLGFDENRANRLLQEDGRLLGKVAEPILGREAKAAALLEITARLGIGPDQAIAVGDGANDLDMLALAGSGVALHAKPAVAEQARIRIDFGDLTALLFMQGYTQAQIVR
;
A
#
# COMPACT_ATOMS: atom_id res chain seq x y z
N MET A 1 -14.26 -21.20 -11.63
CA MET A 1 -13.20 -20.24 -11.27
C MET A 1 -12.27 -20.93 -10.28
N SER A 2 -10.98 -20.94 -10.55
CA SER A 2 -9.98 -21.55 -9.68
C SER A 2 -9.39 -20.50 -8.74
N PHE A 3 -9.17 -20.87 -7.48
CA PHE A 3 -8.63 -19.98 -6.46
C PHE A 3 -7.23 -20.40 -6.05
N VAL A 4 -6.44 -19.44 -5.61
CA VAL A 4 -5.11 -19.65 -5.07
C VAL A 4 -5.04 -19.02 -3.68
N ALA A 5 -4.45 -19.74 -2.75
CA ALA A 5 -4.06 -19.23 -1.44
C ALA A 5 -2.54 -18.96 -1.48
N THR A 6 -2.14 -17.71 -1.38
CA THR A 6 -0.73 -17.31 -1.31
C THR A 6 -0.37 -17.06 0.14
N LEU A 7 0.59 -17.84 0.65
CA LEU A 7 1.23 -17.61 1.94
C LEU A 7 2.46 -16.74 1.73
N ILE A 8 2.61 -15.69 2.55
CA ILE A 8 3.71 -14.72 2.41
C ILE A 8 4.30 -14.42 3.79
N SER A 9 5.63 -14.43 3.89
CA SER A 9 6.37 -13.96 5.06
C SER A 9 7.22 -12.75 4.70
N HIS A 10 7.61 -11.96 5.70
CA HIS A 10 8.57 -10.89 5.50
C HIS A 10 9.91 -11.43 4.95
N PRO A 11 10.53 -10.80 3.93
CA PRO A 11 11.74 -11.33 3.29
C PRO A 11 12.95 -11.54 4.22
N THR A 12 13.03 -10.77 5.31
CA THR A 12 14.10 -10.93 6.33
C THR A 12 13.78 -12.02 7.35
N GLU A 13 12.51 -12.22 7.69
CA GLU A 13 12.10 -13.21 8.70
C GLU A 13 12.07 -14.62 8.13
N ARG A 14 11.66 -14.78 6.86
CA ARG A 14 11.60 -16.06 6.14
C ARG A 14 10.86 -17.15 6.94
N ALA A 15 9.73 -16.78 7.54
CA ALA A 15 8.98 -17.64 8.47
C ALA A 15 8.26 -18.81 7.77
N LEU A 16 8.19 -18.83 6.43
CA LEU A 16 7.42 -19.82 5.70
C LEU A 16 8.19 -21.14 5.54
N SER A 17 8.11 -22.01 6.55
CA SER A 17 8.78 -23.32 6.52
C SER A 17 8.04 -24.35 5.67
N ALA A 18 8.76 -25.36 5.15
CA ALA A 18 8.15 -26.47 4.41
C ALA A 18 7.06 -27.21 5.21
N PRO A 19 7.26 -27.56 6.51
CA PRO A 19 6.22 -28.16 7.32
C PRO A 19 4.96 -27.29 7.47
N LEU A 20 5.12 -25.96 7.57
CA LEU A 20 4.00 -25.03 7.65
C LEU A 20 3.19 -25.02 6.34
N VAL A 21 3.88 -24.98 5.20
CA VAL A 21 3.26 -25.07 3.87
C VAL A 21 2.56 -26.41 3.66
N ASP A 22 3.15 -27.52 4.13
CA ASP A 22 2.54 -28.86 4.06
C ASP A 22 1.31 -29.00 4.95
N MET A 23 1.29 -28.33 6.12
CA MET A 23 0.12 -28.23 6.97
C MET A 23 -0.99 -27.44 6.26
N ALA A 24 -0.67 -26.24 5.75
CA ALA A 24 -1.62 -25.39 5.04
C ALA A 24 -2.20 -26.09 3.80
N SER A 25 -1.35 -26.72 2.99
CA SER A 25 -1.76 -27.48 1.80
C SER A 25 -2.77 -28.59 2.13
N ARG A 26 -2.59 -29.30 3.25
CA ARG A 26 -3.53 -30.34 3.70
C ARG A 26 -4.86 -29.75 4.17
N LEU A 27 -4.84 -28.68 4.95
CA LEU A 27 -6.06 -28.01 5.43
C LEU A 27 -6.89 -27.43 4.29
N LEU A 28 -6.22 -26.85 3.29
CA LEU A 28 -6.86 -26.28 2.11
C LEU A 28 -7.29 -27.34 1.08
N ASN A 29 -6.87 -28.60 1.26
CA ASN A 29 -6.95 -29.64 0.24
C ASN A 29 -6.41 -29.15 -1.12
N ALA A 30 -5.26 -28.47 -1.08
CA ALA A 30 -4.64 -27.86 -2.24
C ALA A 30 -4.17 -28.93 -3.24
N THR A 31 -4.44 -28.71 -4.52
CA THR A 31 -4.07 -29.62 -5.61
C THR A 31 -2.61 -29.48 -6.03
N GLU A 32 -2.02 -28.31 -5.79
CA GLU A 32 -0.64 -28.00 -6.15
C GLU A 32 -0.02 -27.04 -5.13
N LYS A 33 1.29 -27.19 -4.91
CA LYS A 33 2.14 -26.27 -4.14
C LYS A 33 3.19 -25.69 -5.07
N ARG A 34 3.28 -24.37 -5.15
CA ARG A 34 4.26 -23.68 -5.98
C ARG A 34 4.98 -22.62 -5.17
N TRP A 35 6.25 -22.87 -4.88
CA TRP A 35 7.12 -21.87 -4.27
C TRP A 35 7.39 -20.72 -5.26
N LEU A 36 7.04 -19.51 -4.86
CA LEU A 36 7.34 -18.28 -5.60
C LEU A 36 8.69 -17.73 -5.15
N SER A 37 9.01 -17.86 -3.86
CA SER A 37 10.30 -17.54 -3.27
C SER A 37 10.54 -18.44 -2.07
N ASP A 38 11.70 -19.08 -2.02
CA ASP A 38 12.06 -20.02 -0.96
C ASP A 38 11.96 -19.37 0.43
N ALA A 39 11.23 -20.03 1.34
CA ALA A 39 10.92 -19.58 2.69
C ALA A 39 10.19 -18.21 2.83
N ILE A 40 9.77 -17.60 1.72
CA ILE A 40 9.12 -16.28 1.72
C ILE A 40 7.70 -16.37 1.18
N ALA A 41 7.49 -17.01 0.02
CA ALA A 41 6.17 -17.03 -0.61
C ALA A 41 5.87 -18.36 -1.30
N CYS A 42 4.68 -18.90 -1.05
CA CYS A 42 4.19 -20.14 -1.65
C CYS A 42 2.73 -20.01 -2.05
N ASP A 43 2.43 -20.36 -3.30
CA ASP A 43 1.07 -20.53 -3.79
C ASP A 43 0.57 -21.95 -3.51
N LEU A 44 -0.66 -22.03 -3.03
CA LEU A 44 -1.43 -23.26 -2.84
C LEU A 44 -2.66 -23.19 -3.73
N LEU A 45 -2.66 -23.97 -4.82
CA LEU A 45 -3.78 -23.98 -5.76
C LEU A 45 -4.94 -24.78 -5.17
N LEU A 46 -6.13 -24.19 -5.12
CA LEU A 46 -7.31 -24.83 -4.57
C LEU A 46 -8.05 -25.64 -5.63
N ALA A 47 -8.78 -26.67 -5.19
CA ALA A 47 -9.62 -27.46 -6.07
C ALA A 47 -10.65 -26.57 -6.81
N PRO A 48 -10.90 -26.82 -8.11
CA PRO A 48 -11.88 -26.04 -8.87
C PRO A 48 -13.31 -26.32 -8.36
N GLY A 49 -14.20 -25.35 -8.56
CA GLY A 49 -15.64 -25.53 -8.28
C GLY A 49 -16.06 -25.21 -6.83
N LEU A 50 -15.14 -24.77 -5.97
CA LEU A 50 -15.47 -24.25 -4.65
C LEU A 50 -16.31 -22.96 -4.76
N ARG A 51 -17.32 -22.85 -3.92
CA ARG A 51 -18.14 -21.63 -3.77
C ARG A 51 -17.43 -20.63 -2.86
N GLY A 52 -17.80 -19.35 -2.97
CA GLY A 52 -17.22 -18.27 -2.15
C GLY A 52 -17.27 -18.55 -0.64
N SER A 53 -18.41 -19.02 -0.13
CA SER A 53 -18.56 -19.34 1.30
C SER A 53 -17.69 -20.52 1.77
N GLU A 54 -17.39 -21.47 0.89
CA GLU A 54 -16.48 -22.58 1.21
C GLU A 54 -15.04 -22.09 1.29
N ILE A 55 -14.65 -21.20 0.37
CA ILE A 55 -13.33 -20.57 0.36
C ILE A 55 -13.13 -19.72 1.62
N GLU A 56 -14.13 -18.91 1.98
CA GLU A 56 -14.09 -18.08 3.19
C GLU A 56 -13.95 -18.93 4.45
N ALA A 57 -14.72 -20.03 4.57
CA ALA A 57 -14.66 -20.92 5.72
C ALA A 57 -13.30 -21.61 5.86
N ILE A 58 -12.75 -22.12 4.75
CA ILE A 58 -11.45 -22.78 4.75
C ILE A 58 -10.33 -21.77 5.04
N ALA A 59 -10.39 -20.57 4.44
CA ALA A 59 -9.43 -19.50 4.70
C ALA A 59 -9.46 -19.05 6.17
N ALA A 60 -10.66 -18.91 6.77
CA ALA A 60 -10.81 -18.59 8.19
C ALA A 60 -10.24 -19.71 9.09
N GLY A 61 -10.40 -20.97 8.69
CA GLY A 61 -9.75 -22.11 9.34
C GLY A 61 -8.23 -21.95 9.35
N LEU A 62 -7.63 -21.72 8.18
CA LEU A 62 -6.18 -21.57 8.06
C LEU A 62 -5.64 -20.34 8.78
N ARG A 63 -6.36 -19.20 8.77
CA ARG A 63 -5.95 -18.00 9.54
C ARG A 63 -5.83 -18.28 11.04
N ARG A 64 -6.68 -19.14 11.61
CA ARG A 64 -6.59 -19.51 13.03
C ARG A 64 -5.33 -20.34 13.32
N GLU A 65 -4.99 -21.26 12.43
CA GLU A 65 -3.78 -22.08 12.55
C GLU A 65 -2.50 -21.25 12.35
N LEU A 66 -2.56 -20.23 11.49
CA LEU A 66 -1.47 -19.28 11.26
C LEU A 66 -1.41 -18.14 12.28
N ALA A 67 -2.31 -18.07 13.27
CA ALA A 67 -2.42 -16.89 14.15
C ALA A 67 -1.16 -16.63 14.99
N ALA A 68 -0.36 -17.66 15.28
CA ALA A 68 0.91 -17.54 15.98
C ALA A 68 2.11 -17.37 15.03
N GLU A 69 1.88 -17.50 13.71
CA GLU A 69 2.89 -17.43 12.68
C GLU A 69 2.93 -16.01 12.10
N ARG A 70 4.14 -15.54 11.74
CA ARG A 70 4.34 -14.24 11.08
C ARG A 70 4.22 -14.41 9.55
N VAL A 71 3.05 -14.88 9.13
CA VAL A 71 2.73 -15.24 7.75
C VAL A 71 1.36 -14.68 7.36
N ASP A 72 1.32 -13.93 6.27
CA ASP A 72 0.10 -13.44 5.65
C ASP A 72 -0.55 -14.52 4.78
N LEU A 73 -1.89 -14.51 4.72
CA LEU A 73 -2.69 -15.38 3.85
C LEU A 73 -3.61 -14.55 2.95
N ILE A 74 -3.38 -14.64 1.65
CA ILE A 74 -4.21 -14.03 0.62
C ILE A 74 -4.91 -15.14 -0.14
N VAL A 75 -6.25 -15.08 -0.25
CA VAL A 75 -7.01 -16.03 -1.06
C VAL A 75 -7.81 -15.27 -2.11
N GLN A 76 -7.60 -15.61 -3.38
CA GLN A 76 -8.18 -14.86 -4.51
C GLN A 76 -8.33 -15.75 -5.75
N PRO A 77 -9.09 -15.32 -6.77
CA PRO A 77 -9.06 -15.97 -8.07
C PRO A 77 -7.63 -16.05 -8.63
N SER A 78 -7.26 -17.22 -9.15
CA SER A 78 -5.94 -17.45 -9.74
C SER A 78 -5.77 -16.73 -11.09
N GLU A 79 -6.83 -16.67 -11.88
CA GLU A 79 -6.88 -15.98 -13.16
C GLU A 79 -7.04 -14.46 -12.96
N GLY A 80 -6.33 -13.66 -13.76
CA GLY A 80 -6.44 -12.18 -13.70
C GLY A 80 -5.88 -11.54 -12.44
N ARG A 81 -5.13 -12.27 -11.60
CA ARG A 81 -4.50 -11.73 -10.39
C ARG A 81 -3.35 -10.76 -10.67
N ALA A 82 -2.64 -10.91 -11.80
CA ALA A 82 -1.62 -9.95 -12.25
C ALA A 82 -2.30 -8.66 -12.76
N LYS A 83 -1.96 -7.53 -12.16
CA LYS A 83 -2.60 -6.23 -12.42
C LYS A 83 -1.76 -5.36 -13.35
N ARG A 84 -2.44 -4.48 -14.09
CA ARG A 84 -1.87 -3.59 -15.11
C ARG A 84 -1.70 -2.16 -14.63
N LEU A 85 -2.14 -1.87 -13.41
CA LEU A 85 -2.03 -0.55 -12.79
C LEU A 85 -1.74 -0.72 -11.30
N LEU A 86 -0.71 -0.03 -10.81
CA LEU A 86 -0.44 0.17 -9.38
C LEU A 86 -0.82 1.60 -8.99
N LEU A 87 -1.66 1.73 -7.97
CA LEU A 87 -1.83 2.98 -7.22
C LEU A 87 -1.31 2.77 -5.80
N ALA A 88 -0.43 3.64 -5.34
CA ALA A 88 0.11 3.57 -3.98
C ALA A 88 -0.06 4.90 -3.26
N ASP A 89 -0.42 4.88 -1.96
CA ASP A 89 -0.14 6.02 -1.08
C ASP A 89 1.38 6.20 -0.90
N MET A 90 1.79 7.35 -0.39
CA MET A 90 3.18 7.64 -0.07
C MET A 90 3.47 7.45 1.41
N ASP A 91 2.93 8.33 2.26
CA ASP A 91 3.16 8.34 3.70
C ASP A 91 2.70 7.01 4.32
N SER A 92 3.49 6.47 5.26
CA SER A 92 3.26 5.17 5.92
C SER A 92 3.00 3.97 4.98
N THR A 93 3.34 4.09 3.69
CA THR A 93 3.12 3.04 2.67
C THR A 93 4.36 2.84 1.81
N MET A 94 4.75 3.82 0.98
CA MET A 94 5.96 3.76 0.15
C MET A 94 7.18 4.37 0.85
N ILE A 95 6.94 5.10 1.94
CA ILE A 95 7.94 5.58 2.89
C ILE A 95 7.46 5.27 4.32
N ASP A 96 8.38 5.16 5.26
CA ASP A 96 8.07 4.76 6.64
C ASP A 96 7.59 5.94 7.51
N GLN A 97 7.62 7.17 6.99
CA GLN A 97 7.34 8.41 7.72
C GLN A 97 6.04 9.06 7.25
N GLU A 98 5.53 9.97 8.09
CA GLU A 98 4.53 10.98 7.73
C GLU A 98 5.25 12.30 7.38
N CYS A 99 5.26 12.72 6.11
CA CYS A 99 6.02 13.91 5.68
C CYS A 99 5.64 15.19 6.44
N ILE A 100 4.37 15.33 6.82
CA ILE A 100 3.88 16.51 7.55
C ILE A 100 4.38 16.54 9.00
N ASP A 101 4.54 15.37 9.62
CA ASP A 101 5.06 15.24 10.98
C ASP A 101 6.56 15.59 10.99
N GLU A 102 7.30 15.20 9.95
CA GLU A 102 8.70 15.60 9.78
C GLU A 102 8.87 17.10 9.54
N LEU A 103 7.95 17.75 8.83
CA LEU A 103 7.94 19.21 8.72
C LEU A 103 7.62 19.89 10.05
N ALA A 104 6.71 19.32 10.84
CA ALA A 104 6.33 19.86 12.14
C ALA A 104 7.46 19.78 13.17
N ASP A 105 8.36 18.81 13.03
CA ASP A 105 9.54 18.67 13.89
C ASP A 105 10.49 19.87 13.78
N GLU A 106 10.61 20.47 12.59
CA GLU A 106 11.45 21.65 12.34
C GLU A 106 10.97 22.89 13.13
N VAL A 107 9.72 22.88 13.60
CA VAL A 107 9.14 23.92 14.47
C VAL A 107 8.81 23.41 15.87
N GLY A 108 9.27 22.21 16.25
CA GLY A 108 9.07 21.62 17.57
C GLY A 108 7.63 21.20 17.87
N LEU A 109 6.82 20.95 16.84
CA LEU A 109 5.39 20.58 16.95
C LEU A 109 5.08 19.15 16.51
N LYS A 110 6.10 18.30 16.33
CA LYS A 110 5.95 16.92 15.83
C LYS A 110 4.88 16.13 16.57
N GLU A 111 4.96 16.07 17.91
CA GLU A 111 4.00 15.30 18.72
C GLU A 111 2.56 15.79 18.56
N HIS A 112 2.37 17.11 18.48
CA HIS A 112 1.06 17.71 18.32
C HIS A 112 0.45 17.40 16.95
N VAL A 113 1.24 17.55 15.89
CA VAL A 113 0.82 17.26 14.51
C VAL A 113 0.57 15.77 14.31
N ALA A 114 1.45 14.90 14.83
CA ALA A 114 1.29 13.45 14.78
C ALA A 114 0.00 12.98 15.47
N ALA A 115 -0.39 13.61 16.59
CA ALA A 115 -1.65 13.30 17.26
C ALA A 115 -2.88 13.63 16.38
N ILE A 116 -2.84 14.72 15.62
CA ILE A 116 -3.90 15.07 14.66
C ILE A 116 -3.89 14.08 13.49
N THR A 117 -2.71 13.75 12.96
CA THR A 117 -2.51 12.77 11.87
C THR A 117 -3.11 11.42 12.24
N ALA A 118 -2.75 10.87 13.41
CA ALA A 118 -3.23 9.58 13.89
C ALA A 118 -4.77 9.53 13.98
N ARG A 119 -5.40 10.55 14.55
CA ARG A 119 -6.87 10.63 14.66
C ARG A 119 -7.53 10.69 13.28
N SER A 120 -6.95 11.42 12.33
CA SER A 120 -7.47 11.50 10.96
C SER A 120 -7.34 10.17 10.23
N MET A 121 -6.17 9.50 10.32
CA MET A 121 -5.93 8.20 9.68
C MET A 121 -6.77 7.07 10.31
N ASN A 122 -7.11 7.17 11.60
CA ASN A 122 -8.05 6.29 12.28
C ASN A 122 -9.52 6.55 11.89
N GLY A 123 -9.81 7.62 11.13
CA GLY A 123 -11.17 8.01 10.77
C GLY A 123 -11.96 8.71 11.89
N GLU A 124 -11.30 9.17 12.95
CA GLU A 124 -11.94 9.87 14.08
C GLU A 124 -12.29 11.33 13.74
N ILE A 125 -11.55 11.94 12.80
CA ILE A 125 -11.77 13.29 12.29
C ILE A 125 -11.64 13.31 10.76
N ALA A 126 -12.36 14.23 10.10
CA ALA A 126 -12.31 14.39 8.66
C ALA A 126 -10.92 14.85 8.18
N PHE A 127 -10.49 14.34 7.02
CA PHE A 127 -9.14 14.53 6.48
C PHE A 127 -8.84 15.99 6.11
N GLU A 128 -9.73 16.65 5.37
CA GLU A 128 -9.47 17.98 4.82
C GLU A 128 -9.38 19.05 5.93
N PRO A 129 -10.26 19.09 6.93
CA PRO A 129 -10.09 20.00 8.08
C PRO A 129 -8.80 19.69 8.86
N ALA A 130 -8.50 18.41 9.12
CA ALA A 130 -7.28 18.00 9.82
C ALA A 130 -6.00 18.37 9.05
N LEU A 131 -6.01 18.27 7.72
CA LEU A 131 -4.88 18.71 6.90
C LEU A 131 -4.70 20.23 6.96
N ARG A 132 -5.78 21.02 6.85
CA ARG A 132 -5.69 22.50 6.96
C ARG A 132 -5.14 22.94 8.31
N GLU A 133 -5.59 22.30 9.39
CA GLU A 133 -5.09 22.56 10.76
C GLU A 133 -3.59 22.30 10.86
N ARG A 134 -3.13 21.11 10.46
CA ARG A 134 -1.71 20.74 10.50
C ARG A 134 -0.85 21.65 9.62
N VAL A 135 -1.30 21.97 8.41
CA VAL A 135 -0.57 22.85 7.48
C VAL A 135 -0.47 24.27 8.02
N ALA A 136 -1.49 24.79 8.72
CA ALA A 136 -1.46 26.13 9.30
C ALA A 136 -0.32 26.31 10.33
N LEU A 137 0.02 25.24 11.06
CA LEU A 137 1.11 25.23 12.05
C LEU A 137 2.50 25.37 11.40
N LEU A 138 2.63 25.14 10.09
CA LEU A 138 3.89 25.18 9.36
C LEU A 138 4.18 26.57 8.73
N LYS A 139 3.35 27.58 9.03
CA LYS A 139 3.49 28.93 8.46
C LYS A 139 4.86 29.52 8.80
N GLY A 140 5.54 30.03 7.77
CA GLY A 140 6.83 30.69 7.87
C GLY A 140 8.05 29.77 7.74
N LEU A 141 7.85 28.45 7.71
CA LEU A 141 8.92 27.46 7.49
C LEU A 141 9.53 27.63 6.09
N GLU A 142 10.85 27.53 5.99
CA GLU A 142 11.57 27.66 4.71
C GLU A 142 11.40 26.41 3.85
N ILE A 143 11.12 26.58 2.56
CA ILE A 143 10.85 25.45 1.66
C ILE A 143 12.06 24.52 1.45
N GLU A 144 13.27 25.05 1.60
CA GLU A 144 14.52 24.28 1.46
C GLU A 144 14.65 23.17 2.49
N VAL A 145 13.87 23.25 3.59
CA VAL A 145 13.83 22.18 4.58
C VAL A 145 13.30 20.86 4.02
N ILE A 146 12.44 20.91 3.00
CA ILE A 146 11.83 19.73 2.39
C ILE A 146 12.91 18.83 1.80
N ASP A 147 13.84 19.39 1.03
CA ASP A 147 14.92 18.61 0.42
C ASP A 147 15.88 18.06 1.49
N ARG A 148 16.10 18.79 2.58
CA ARG A 148 16.87 18.28 3.74
C ARG A 148 16.17 17.09 4.41
N ILE A 149 14.87 17.17 4.65
CA ILE A 149 14.08 16.08 5.25
C ILE A 149 14.14 14.84 4.36
N ILE A 150 13.90 15.00 3.05
CA ILE A 150 13.95 13.91 2.07
C ILE A 150 15.34 13.25 2.01
N ALA A 151 16.41 14.00 2.23
CA ALA A 151 17.78 13.47 2.23
C ALA A 151 18.18 12.78 3.55
N SER A 152 17.70 13.26 4.70
CA SER A 152 18.21 12.87 6.02
C SER A 152 17.25 12.07 6.88
N ARG A 153 15.94 12.09 6.60
CA ARG A 153 14.91 11.52 7.47
C ARG A 153 13.97 10.55 6.78
N ILE A 154 13.82 10.65 5.45
CA ILE A 154 12.89 9.80 4.70
C ILE A 154 13.55 8.48 4.31
N THR A 155 12.98 7.39 4.79
CA THR A 155 13.32 6.01 4.47
C THR A 155 12.27 5.44 3.52
N LEU A 156 12.71 4.83 2.42
CA LEU A 156 11.82 4.11 1.50
C LEU A 156 11.39 2.80 2.15
N ALA A 157 10.10 2.48 2.08
CA ALA A 157 9.57 1.24 2.62
C ALA A 157 10.19 0.01 1.92
N SER A 158 10.43 -1.05 2.69
CA SER A 158 11.03 -2.29 2.18
C SER A 158 10.22 -2.86 1.02
N GLY A 159 10.90 -3.25 -0.06
CA GLY A 159 10.27 -3.80 -1.27
C GLY A 159 9.63 -2.76 -2.20
N GLY A 160 9.61 -1.47 -1.85
CA GLY A 160 8.92 -0.45 -2.63
C GLY A 160 9.57 -0.20 -3.99
N ARG A 161 10.90 -0.23 -4.07
CA ARG A 161 11.63 -0.10 -5.34
C ARG A 161 11.36 -1.32 -6.23
N GLU A 162 11.46 -2.51 -5.65
CA GLU A 162 11.23 -3.78 -6.33
C GLU A 162 9.81 -3.88 -6.88
N LEU A 163 8.81 -3.47 -6.09
CA LEU A 163 7.40 -3.43 -6.51
C LEU A 163 7.23 -2.58 -7.77
N VAL A 164 7.67 -1.33 -7.72
CA VAL A 164 7.49 -0.37 -8.84
C VAL A 164 8.28 -0.84 -10.06
N ALA A 165 9.56 -1.17 -9.89
CA ALA A 165 10.42 -1.60 -10.99
C ALA A 165 9.89 -2.88 -11.68
N THR A 166 9.48 -3.88 -10.90
CA THR A 166 8.97 -5.15 -11.43
C THR A 166 7.65 -4.95 -12.18
N MET A 167 6.72 -4.16 -11.62
CA MET A 167 5.45 -3.89 -12.27
C MET A 167 5.63 -3.12 -13.59
N ARG A 168 6.53 -2.13 -13.62
CA ARG A 168 6.84 -1.38 -14.86
C ARG A 168 7.49 -2.25 -15.92
N GLU A 169 8.46 -3.08 -15.54
CA GLU A 169 9.12 -4.03 -16.46
C GLU A 169 8.09 -4.97 -17.12
N HIS A 170 7.03 -5.33 -16.40
CA HIS A 170 5.94 -6.16 -16.92
C HIS A 170 4.78 -5.36 -17.53
N GLY A 171 5.01 -4.08 -17.87
CA GLY A 171 4.10 -3.25 -18.64
C GLY A 171 2.91 -2.67 -17.85
N ALA A 172 2.95 -2.70 -16.52
CA ALA A 172 1.97 -1.99 -15.71
C ALA A 172 2.31 -0.50 -15.61
N TRP A 173 1.27 0.33 -15.57
CA TRP A 173 1.41 1.74 -15.22
C TRP A 173 1.47 1.90 -13.71
N THR A 174 2.28 2.83 -13.21
CA THR A 174 2.47 3.04 -11.77
C THR A 174 2.20 4.50 -11.38
N ALA A 175 1.35 4.70 -10.37
CA ALA A 175 0.95 6.02 -9.90
C ALA A 175 1.09 6.15 -8.37
N LEU A 176 1.80 7.19 -7.91
CA LEU A 176 1.90 7.55 -6.50
C LEU A 176 0.85 8.62 -6.16
N ILE A 177 -0.23 8.26 -5.45
CA ILE A 177 -1.36 9.13 -5.16
C ILE A 177 -1.46 9.36 -3.65
N SER A 178 -1.09 10.54 -3.19
CA SER A 178 -0.96 10.82 -1.76
C SER A 178 -1.79 12.01 -1.28
N GLY A 179 -2.26 11.92 -0.04
CA GLY A 179 -2.78 13.06 0.72
C GLY A 179 -1.69 14.00 1.23
N GLY A 180 -0.42 13.62 1.12
CA GLY A 180 0.75 14.45 1.43
C GLY A 180 0.98 15.53 0.37
N PHE A 181 2.23 15.89 0.11
CA PHE A 181 2.55 17.08 -0.70
C PHE A 181 3.32 16.79 -2.00
N THR A 182 3.04 17.54 -3.06
CA THR A 182 3.74 17.44 -4.36
C THR A 182 5.25 17.62 -4.22
N ALA A 183 5.67 18.48 -3.28
CA ALA A 183 7.08 18.71 -2.98
C ALA A 183 7.80 17.46 -2.46
N PHE A 184 7.10 16.49 -1.87
CA PHE A 184 7.67 15.21 -1.45
C PHE A 184 7.44 14.13 -2.51
N THR A 185 6.18 13.92 -2.91
CA THR A 185 5.79 12.87 -3.86
C THR A 185 6.55 12.94 -5.17
N SER A 186 6.89 14.13 -5.69
CA SER A 186 7.72 14.24 -6.90
C SER A 186 9.10 13.58 -6.76
N ARG A 187 9.81 13.81 -5.64
CA ARG A 187 11.14 13.21 -5.40
C ARG A 187 11.04 11.73 -5.07
N ILE A 188 10.04 11.33 -4.29
CA ILE A 188 9.83 9.92 -3.94
C ILE A 188 9.43 9.11 -5.17
N ALA A 189 8.53 9.65 -6.00
CA ALA A 189 8.15 9.06 -7.27
C ALA A 189 9.36 8.89 -8.20
N GLU A 190 10.21 9.90 -8.34
CA GLU A 190 11.44 9.81 -9.12
C GLU A 190 12.40 8.74 -8.57
N ARG A 191 12.64 8.73 -7.25
CA ARG A 191 13.54 7.76 -6.59
C ARG A 191 13.09 6.32 -6.76
N LEU A 192 11.79 6.06 -6.70
CA LEU A 192 11.19 4.73 -6.85
C LEU A 192 10.90 4.38 -8.31
N GLY A 193 10.88 5.37 -9.20
CA GLY A 193 10.61 5.22 -10.62
C GLY A 193 9.12 5.06 -10.94
N PHE A 194 8.22 5.82 -10.32
CA PHE A 194 6.81 5.86 -10.72
C PHE A 194 6.61 6.60 -12.06
N ASP A 195 5.55 6.26 -12.80
CA ASP A 195 5.20 6.93 -14.07
C ASP A 195 4.46 8.26 -13.85
N GLU A 196 3.66 8.35 -12.79
CA GLU A 196 2.99 9.60 -12.38
C GLU A 196 2.90 9.74 -10.85
N ASN A 197 2.71 10.98 -10.38
CA ASN A 197 2.39 11.26 -8.99
C ASN A 197 1.34 12.38 -8.87
N ARG A 198 0.53 12.33 -7.81
CA ARG A 198 -0.47 13.35 -7.47
C ARG A 198 -0.50 13.55 -5.96
N ALA A 199 -0.56 14.81 -5.53
CA ALA A 199 -0.59 15.17 -4.13
C ALA A 199 -1.09 16.60 -3.92
N ASN A 200 -1.30 16.98 -2.66
CA ASN A 200 -1.65 18.34 -2.28
C ASN A 200 -0.49 19.31 -2.52
N ARG A 201 -0.80 20.58 -2.77
CA ARG A 201 0.23 21.61 -2.95
C ARG A 201 0.25 22.56 -1.76
N LEU A 202 1.40 22.64 -1.08
CA LEU A 202 1.65 23.69 -0.10
C LEU A 202 1.77 25.03 -0.80
N LEU A 203 1.05 26.05 -0.31
CA LEU A 203 1.19 27.41 -0.81
C LEU A 203 2.41 28.06 -0.16
N GLN A 204 3.19 28.75 -0.98
CA GLN A 204 4.45 29.38 -0.58
C GLN A 204 4.58 30.77 -1.20
N GLU A 205 5.31 31.64 -0.52
CA GLU A 205 5.67 33.00 -0.94
C GLU A 205 7.06 33.32 -0.39
N ASP A 206 7.92 33.96 -1.19
CA ASP A 206 9.28 34.36 -0.81
C ASP A 206 10.11 33.23 -0.15
N GLY A 207 10.01 32.01 -0.70
CA GLY A 207 10.73 30.84 -0.20
C GLY A 207 10.22 30.26 1.12
N ARG A 208 9.03 30.69 1.59
CA ARG A 208 8.45 30.26 2.86
C ARG A 208 7.02 29.75 2.70
N LEU A 209 6.62 28.82 3.57
CA LEU A 209 5.27 28.27 3.60
C LEU A 209 4.27 29.30 4.13
N LEU A 210 3.13 29.46 3.44
CA LEU A 210 2.05 30.36 3.85
C LEU A 210 1.15 29.75 4.95
N GLY A 211 1.37 28.49 5.32
CA GLY A 211 0.48 27.74 6.20
C GLY A 211 -0.88 27.46 5.56
N LYS A 212 -0.92 27.32 4.24
CA LYS A 212 -2.14 27.03 3.48
C LYS A 212 -1.86 25.93 2.45
N VAL A 213 -2.88 25.10 2.21
CA VAL A 213 -2.89 24.09 1.15
C VAL A 213 -3.75 24.59 -0.01
N ALA A 214 -3.34 24.31 -1.24
CA ALA A 214 -4.11 24.65 -2.43
C ALA A 214 -5.40 23.82 -2.50
N GLU A 215 -6.48 24.44 -2.98
CA GLU A 215 -7.74 23.76 -3.26
C GLU A 215 -7.80 23.32 -4.74
N PRO A 216 -8.51 22.23 -5.07
CA PRO A 216 -9.13 21.29 -4.12
C PRO A 216 -8.09 20.40 -3.43
N ILE A 217 -8.35 20.06 -2.16
CA ILE A 217 -7.54 19.08 -1.42
C ILE A 217 -7.77 17.67 -1.99
N LEU A 218 -6.68 16.96 -2.26
CA LEU A 218 -6.64 15.54 -2.58
C LEU A 218 -6.87 14.74 -1.28
N GLY A 219 -8.14 14.48 -1.00
CA GLY A 219 -8.61 13.61 0.09
C GLY A 219 -9.00 12.21 -0.38
N ARG A 220 -9.88 11.55 0.38
CA ARG A 220 -10.29 10.16 0.17
C ARG A 220 -10.94 9.94 -1.19
N GLU A 221 -11.90 10.77 -1.56
CA GLU A 221 -12.64 10.69 -2.82
C GLU A 221 -11.71 10.96 -4.01
N ALA A 222 -10.72 11.83 -3.83
CA ALA A 222 -9.78 12.17 -4.88
C ALA A 222 -8.85 11.00 -5.24
N LYS A 223 -8.50 10.12 -4.28
CA LYS A 223 -7.75 8.89 -4.57
C LYS A 223 -8.55 7.90 -5.42
N ALA A 224 -9.83 7.71 -5.09
CA ALA A 224 -10.74 6.88 -5.90
C ALA A 224 -10.98 7.48 -7.29
N ALA A 225 -11.14 8.81 -7.38
CA ALA A 225 -11.28 9.51 -8.65
C ALA A 225 -10.02 9.36 -9.53
N ALA A 226 -8.82 9.43 -8.93
CA ALA A 226 -7.56 9.19 -9.64
C ALA A 226 -7.51 7.78 -10.23
N LEU A 227 -7.95 6.75 -9.49
CA LEU A 227 -8.05 5.38 -10.01
C LEU A 227 -8.94 5.32 -11.25
N LEU A 228 -10.15 5.89 -11.18
CA LEU A 228 -11.09 5.89 -12.31
C LEU A 228 -10.53 6.65 -13.53
N GLU A 229 -9.90 7.80 -13.30
CA GLU A 229 -9.32 8.60 -14.37
C GLU A 229 -8.17 7.86 -15.06
N ILE A 230 -7.26 7.27 -14.29
CA ILE A 230 -6.10 6.56 -14.82
C ILE A 230 -6.53 5.29 -15.56
N THR A 231 -7.44 4.51 -14.98
CA THR A 231 -7.97 3.30 -15.64
C THR A 231 -8.67 3.64 -16.95
N ALA A 232 -9.50 4.69 -16.98
CA ALA A 232 -10.13 5.17 -18.20
C ALA A 232 -9.10 5.62 -19.25
N ARG A 233 -8.07 6.38 -18.84
CA ARG A 233 -6.99 6.84 -19.72
C ARG A 233 -6.19 5.68 -20.33
N LEU A 234 -6.02 4.59 -19.59
CA LEU A 234 -5.29 3.39 -20.03
C LEU A 234 -6.18 2.39 -20.78
N GLY A 235 -7.49 2.60 -20.86
CA GLY A 235 -8.44 1.68 -21.48
C GLY A 235 -8.57 0.34 -20.73
N ILE A 236 -8.44 0.37 -19.40
CA ILE A 236 -8.56 -0.79 -18.52
C ILE A 236 -9.68 -0.59 -17.49
N GLY A 237 -10.14 -1.66 -16.86
CA GLY A 237 -11.08 -1.59 -15.75
C GLY A 237 -10.38 -1.47 -14.38
N PRO A 238 -11.08 -0.96 -13.34
CA PRO A 238 -10.60 -1.00 -11.95
C PRO A 238 -10.21 -2.40 -11.47
N ASP A 239 -10.84 -3.46 -12.00
CA ASP A 239 -10.52 -4.86 -11.71
C ASP A 239 -9.08 -5.26 -12.12
N GLN A 240 -8.48 -4.49 -13.03
CA GLN A 240 -7.09 -4.64 -13.48
C GLN A 240 -6.11 -3.76 -12.69
N ALA A 241 -6.55 -3.07 -11.64
CA ALA A 241 -5.71 -2.27 -10.75
C ALA A 241 -5.43 -2.99 -9.41
N ILE A 242 -4.21 -2.81 -8.90
CA ILE A 242 -3.85 -3.03 -7.50
C ILE A 242 -3.68 -1.65 -6.84
N ALA A 243 -4.30 -1.47 -5.68
CA ALA A 243 -4.18 -0.26 -4.88
C ALA A 243 -3.65 -0.62 -3.48
N VAL A 244 -2.75 0.20 -2.93
CA VAL A 244 -2.17 -0.03 -1.60
C VAL A 244 -2.12 1.25 -0.77
N GLY A 245 -2.45 1.11 0.52
CA GLY A 245 -2.42 2.17 1.51
C GLY A 245 -2.59 1.61 2.93
N ASP A 246 -2.44 2.45 3.94
CA ASP A 246 -2.50 2.07 5.36
C ASP A 246 -3.65 2.75 6.14
N GLY A 247 -4.21 3.84 5.60
CA GLY A 247 -5.09 4.76 6.31
C GLY A 247 -6.54 4.80 5.83
N ALA A 248 -7.41 5.43 6.64
CA ALA A 248 -8.85 5.57 6.31
C ALA A 248 -9.12 6.43 5.06
N ASN A 249 -8.16 7.28 4.69
CA ASN A 249 -8.14 8.07 3.46
C ASN A 249 -7.97 7.20 2.20
N ASP A 250 -7.54 5.94 2.31
CA ASP A 250 -7.36 5.04 1.17
C ASP A 250 -8.58 4.17 0.87
N LEU A 251 -9.50 4.04 1.82
CA LEU A 251 -10.56 3.04 1.79
C LEU A 251 -11.40 3.03 0.49
N ASP A 252 -11.72 4.19 -0.08
CA ASP A 252 -12.48 4.24 -1.34
C ASP A 252 -11.66 3.75 -2.54
N MET A 253 -10.37 4.10 -2.60
CA MET A 253 -9.45 3.61 -3.62
C MET A 253 -9.26 2.09 -3.49
N LEU A 254 -9.07 1.60 -2.26
CA LEU A 254 -8.91 0.16 -1.98
C LEU A 254 -10.19 -0.61 -2.32
N ALA A 255 -11.37 -0.09 -1.97
CA ALA A 255 -12.63 -0.75 -2.25
C ALA A 255 -12.93 -0.86 -3.76
N LEU A 256 -12.45 0.10 -4.55
CA LEU A 256 -12.67 0.20 -5.98
C LEU A 256 -11.70 -0.66 -6.81
N ALA A 257 -10.45 -0.80 -6.37
CA ALA A 257 -9.45 -1.60 -7.06
C ALA A 257 -9.82 -3.10 -7.08
N GLY A 258 -9.43 -3.79 -8.16
CA GLY A 258 -9.53 -5.24 -8.26
C GLY A 258 -8.75 -5.97 -7.18
N SER A 259 -7.62 -5.39 -6.76
CA SER A 259 -6.85 -5.81 -5.59
C SER A 259 -6.58 -4.60 -4.69
N GLY A 260 -7.50 -4.29 -3.77
CA GLY A 260 -7.27 -3.30 -2.70
C GLY A 260 -6.56 -3.92 -1.51
N VAL A 261 -5.35 -3.45 -1.22
CA VAL A 261 -4.45 -3.99 -0.20
C VAL A 261 -4.25 -2.99 0.93
N ALA A 262 -4.60 -3.38 2.14
CA ALA A 262 -4.20 -2.70 3.36
C ALA A 262 -2.82 -3.21 3.80
N LEU A 263 -1.81 -2.34 3.78
CA LEU A 263 -0.44 -2.66 4.20
C LEU A 263 -0.21 -2.11 5.62
N HIS A 264 0.11 -2.99 6.57
CA HIS A 264 0.38 -2.65 7.98
C HIS A 264 -0.65 -1.66 8.57
N ALA A 265 -1.89 -1.78 8.10
CA ALA A 265 -2.90 -0.74 8.23
C ALA A 265 -3.45 -0.64 9.64
N LYS A 266 -4.05 0.52 9.95
CA LYS A 266 -4.76 0.71 11.23
C LYS A 266 -5.94 -0.29 11.33
N PRO A 267 -6.34 -0.72 12.54
CA PRO A 267 -7.38 -1.75 12.71
C PRO A 267 -8.67 -1.48 11.93
N ALA A 268 -9.18 -0.24 11.96
CA ALA A 268 -10.40 0.15 11.25
C ALA A 268 -10.30 0.02 9.72
N VAL A 269 -9.09 0.18 9.17
CA VAL A 269 -8.81 0.05 7.73
C VAL A 269 -8.65 -1.41 7.38
N ALA A 270 -7.89 -2.16 8.19
CA ALA A 270 -7.66 -3.58 8.02
C ALA A 270 -8.96 -4.40 8.08
N GLU A 271 -9.94 -3.99 8.89
CA GLU A 271 -11.27 -4.63 8.94
C GLU A 271 -12.10 -4.43 7.67
N GLN A 272 -11.88 -3.35 6.93
CA GLN A 272 -12.64 -3.01 5.72
C GLN A 272 -11.95 -3.46 4.42
N ALA A 273 -10.63 -3.66 4.45
CA ALA A 273 -9.86 -4.07 3.29
C ALA A 273 -10.08 -5.56 2.95
N ARG A 274 -10.19 -5.86 1.65
CA ARG A 274 -10.35 -7.24 1.16
C ARG A 274 -9.07 -8.05 1.29
N ILE A 275 -7.92 -7.40 1.16
CA ILE A 275 -6.60 -8.01 1.22
C ILE A 275 -5.80 -7.23 2.25
N ARG A 276 -5.09 -7.96 3.11
CA ARG A 276 -4.25 -7.40 4.17
C ARG A 276 -2.87 -8.03 4.07
N ILE A 277 -1.86 -7.18 4.27
CA ILE A 277 -0.48 -7.59 4.49
C ILE A 277 -0.11 -7.03 5.86
N ASP A 278 -0.07 -7.90 6.85
CA ASP A 278 0.20 -7.55 8.25
C ASP A 278 1.69 -7.74 8.60
N PHE A 279 2.39 -8.67 7.93
CA PHE A 279 3.78 -9.01 8.23
C PHE A 279 4.75 -8.78 7.08
N GLY A 280 4.36 -9.10 5.85
CA GLY A 280 5.19 -8.93 4.65
C GLY A 280 5.51 -7.48 4.34
N ASP A 281 6.50 -7.26 3.48
CA ASP A 281 6.81 -5.93 2.94
C ASP A 281 6.12 -5.71 1.58
N LEU A 282 6.44 -4.63 0.85
CA LEU A 282 5.81 -4.32 -0.43
C LEU A 282 6.06 -5.37 -1.52
N THR A 283 7.06 -6.27 -1.38
CA THR A 283 7.23 -7.39 -2.31
C THR A 283 6.10 -8.41 -2.21
N ALA A 284 5.36 -8.43 -1.10
CA ALA A 284 4.17 -9.27 -0.94
C ALA A 284 3.13 -9.01 -2.06
N LEU A 285 3.02 -7.76 -2.53
CA LEU A 285 2.12 -7.37 -3.61
C LEU A 285 2.53 -8.01 -4.95
N LEU A 286 3.81 -8.30 -5.15
CA LEU A 286 4.28 -9.06 -6.32
C LEU A 286 3.95 -10.55 -6.16
N PHE A 287 4.22 -11.13 -4.99
CA PHE A 287 3.95 -12.55 -4.76
C PHE A 287 2.46 -12.89 -4.86
N MET A 288 1.56 -12.07 -4.32
CA MET A 288 0.12 -12.29 -4.47
C MET A 288 -0.33 -12.21 -5.94
N GLN A 289 0.38 -11.48 -6.80
CA GLN A 289 0.11 -11.43 -8.24
C GLN A 289 0.72 -12.63 -9.00
N GLY A 290 1.50 -13.49 -8.31
CA GLY A 290 2.11 -14.69 -8.85
C GLY A 290 3.51 -14.51 -9.43
N TYR A 291 4.14 -13.34 -9.21
CA TYR A 291 5.53 -13.15 -9.59
C TYR A 291 6.43 -14.03 -8.73
N THR A 292 7.39 -14.70 -9.36
CA THR A 292 8.44 -15.45 -8.66
C THR A 292 9.62 -14.55 -8.31
N GLN A 293 10.45 -14.96 -7.34
CA GLN A 293 11.65 -14.23 -6.93
C GLN A 293 12.57 -13.90 -8.11
N ALA A 294 12.63 -14.78 -9.12
CA ALA A 294 13.45 -14.61 -10.31
C ALA A 294 12.93 -13.54 -11.28
N GLN A 295 11.65 -13.16 -11.18
CA GLN A 295 11.02 -12.11 -11.99
C GLN A 295 11.08 -10.74 -11.32
N ILE A 296 11.45 -10.68 -10.04
CA ILE A 296 11.54 -9.42 -9.29
C ILE A 296 12.79 -8.66 -9.73
N VAL A 297 12.58 -7.44 -10.22
CA VAL A 297 13.63 -6.49 -10.58
C VAL A 297 14.16 -5.81 -9.32
N ARG A 298 15.48 -5.70 -9.19
CA ARG A 298 16.18 -5.09 -8.05
C ARG A 298 17.04 -3.92 -8.49
#